data_AF-A0A840IS47-F1
#
_entry.id   AF-A0A840IS47-F1
#
_cell.length_a   1.000
_cell.length_b   1.000
_cell.length_c   1.000
_cell.angle_alpha   90.00
_cell.angle_beta   90.00
_cell.angle_gamma   90.00
#
_symmetry.space_group_name_H-M   'P 1'
#
loop_
_entity.id
_entity.type
_entity.pdbx_description
1 polymer ?
#
loop_
_entity_poly.entity_id
_entity_poly.type
_entity_poly.pdbx_seq_one_letter_code
_entity_poly.pdbx_strand_id
1 'polypeptide(L)' 'MPEVYEYLTEVRYPCDRAELLRRATAGGADDAVLGRLGTLPEQEYDSSDTVHRLLGQPEDPHT' A
#
# COMPACT_ATOMS: atom_id res chain seq x y z
N MET A 1 15.27 -6.26 3.51
CA MET A 1 14.38 -5.46 2.66
C MET A 1 13.23 -5.02 3.53
N PRO A 2 13.06 -3.72 3.80
CA PRO A 2 11.92 -3.23 4.58
C PRO A 2 10.62 -3.61 3.87
N GLU A 3 9.68 -4.16 4.62
CA GLU A 3 8.39 -4.57 4.09
C GLU A 3 7.50 -3.34 3.86
N VAL A 4 6.55 -3.43 2.91
CA VAL A 4 5.58 -2.36 2.63
C VAL A 4 4.93 -1.85 3.92
N TYR A 5 4.66 -2.77 4.86
CA TYR A 5 4.11 -2.49 6.17
C TYR A 5 4.84 -1.39 6.94
N GLU A 6 6.18 -1.37 6.92
CA GLU A 6 6.97 -0.41 7.73
C GLU A 6 6.66 1.03 7.32
N TYR A 7 6.58 1.29 6.03
CA TYR A 7 6.23 2.58 5.45
C TYR A 7 4.77 2.99 5.67
N LEU A 8 3.89 2.03 5.90
CA LEU A 8 2.46 2.26 6.12
C LEU A 8 2.12 2.58 7.59
N THR A 9 3.00 2.24 8.54
CA THR A 9 2.77 2.52 9.97
C THR A 9 2.74 4.03 10.29
N GLU A 10 3.45 4.83 9.49
CA GLU A 10 3.53 6.30 9.66
C GLU A 10 2.47 7.06 8.87
N VAL A 11 1.62 6.36 8.12
CA VAL A 11 0.55 6.97 7.32
C VAL A 11 -0.60 7.35 8.23
N ARG A 12 -1.13 8.57 8.03
CA ARG A 12 -2.31 9.05 8.75
C ARG A 12 -3.56 8.73 7.94
N TYR A 13 -4.36 7.81 8.46
CA TYR A 13 -5.63 7.40 7.85
C TYR A 13 -6.80 8.31 8.30
N PRO A 14 -7.86 8.47 7.49
CA PRO A 14 -8.01 7.91 6.13
C PRO A 14 -7.10 8.59 5.10
N CYS A 15 -6.68 7.85 4.07
CA CYS A 15 -5.80 8.36 3.01
C CYS A 15 -6.01 7.67 1.66
N ASP A 16 -5.73 8.37 0.56
CA ASP A 16 -5.79 7.81 -0.79
C ASP A 16 -4.50 7.10 -1.21
N ARG A 17 -4.58 6.32 -2.31
CA ARG A 17 -3.41 5.68 -2.95
C ARG A 17 -2.26 6.64 -3.22
N ALA A 18 -2.56 7.87 -3.64
CA ALA A 18 -1.53 8.88 -3.92
C ALA A 18 -0.73 9.26 -2.66
N GLU A 19 -1.39 9.36 -1.50
CA GLU A 19 -0.72 9.65 -0.23
C GLU A 19 0.11 8.43 0.22
N LEU A 20 -0.39 7.19 0.04
CA LEU A 20 0.39 5.97 0.29
C LEU A 20 1.70 5.95 -0.52
N LEU A 21 1.61 6.22 -1.83
CA LEU A 21 2.77 6.29 -2.71
C LEU A 21 3.73 7.41 -2.31
N ARG A 22 3.21 8.58 -1.96
CA ARG A 22 4.02 9.71 -1.50
C ARG A 22 4.76 9.38 -0.21
N ARG A 23 4.10 8.72 0.74
CA ARG A 23 4.68 8.32 2.04
C ARG A 23 5.73 7.24 1.87
N ALA A 24 5.44 6.21 1.08
CA ALA A 24 6.41 5.18 0.74
C ALA A 24 7.64 5.79 0.03
N THR A 25 7.44 6.69 -0.93
CA THR A 25 8.54 7.40 -1.61
C THR A 25 9.35 8.25 -0.63
N ALA A 26 8.69 8.98 0.27
CA ALA A 26 9.36 9.79 1.29
C ALA A 26 10.14 8.95 2.31
N GLY A 27 9.69 7.72 2.59
CA GLY A 27 10.40 6.74 3.40
C GLY A 27 11.56 6.06 2.68
N GLY A 28 11.74 6.26 1.37
CA GLY A 28 12.78 5.61 0.57
C GLY A 28 12.41 4.20 0.12
N ALA A 29 11.12 3.90 -0.04
CA ALA A 29 10.66 2.63 -0.55
C ALA A 29 11.16 2.38 -1.99
N ASP A 30 11.60 1.15 -2.25
CA ASP A 30 12.05 0.72 -3.56
C ASP A 30 10.91 0.66 -4.59
N ASP A 31 11.28 0.65 -5.86
CA ASP A 31 10.35 0.59 -7.01
C ASP A 31 9.40 -0.62 -6.94
N ALA A 32 9.84 -1.73 -6.36
CA ALA A 32 8.99 -2.90 -6.13
C ALA A 32 7.84 -2.61 -5.14
N VAL A 33 8.10 -1.85 -4.08
CA VAL A 33 7.08 -1.44 -3.09
C VAL A 33 6.13 -0.42 -3.72
N LEU A 34 6.68 0.58 -4.42
CA LEU A 34 5.88 1.57 -5.13
C LEU A 34 5.02 0.94 -6.23
N GLY A 35 5.54 -0.05 -6.95
CA GLY A 35 4.81 -0.83 -7.95
C GLY A 35 3.62 -1.57 -7.35
N ARG A 36 3.81 -2.24 -6.21
CA ARG A 36 2.73 -2.91 -5.48
C ARG A 36 1.67 -1.92 -4.97
N LEU A 37 2.08 -0.77 -4.42
CA LEU A 37 1.13 0.27 -4.02
C LEU A 37 0.42 0.89 -5.24
N GLY A 38 1.08 0.94 -6.39
CA GLY A 38 0.51 1.44 -7.65
C GLY A 38 -0.56 0.53 -8.25
N THR A 39 -0.53 -0.79 -7.97
CA THR A 39 -1.58 -1.72 -8.43
C THR A 39 -2.88 -1.60 -7.64
N LEU A 40 -2.87 -0.88 -6.51
CA LEU A 40 -4.05 -0.70 -5.69
C LEU A 40 -5.10 0.19 -6.39
N PRO A 41 -6.41 -0.07 -6.15
CA PRO A 41 -7.47 0.77 -6.69
C PRO A 41 -7.37 2.21 -6.17
N GLU A 42 -7.81 3.17 -6.96
CA GLU A 42 -7.88 4.55 -6.47
C GLU A 42 -9.12 4.71 -5.59
N GLN A 43 -8.92 4.59 -4.29
CA GLN A 43 -9.95 4.72 -3.26
C GLN A 43 -9.34 5.30 -1.98
N GLU A 44 -10.22 5.75 -1.09
CA GLU A 44 -9.85 6.10 0.27
C GLU A 44 -9.65 4.81 1.09
N TYR A 45 -8.53 4.75 1.79
CA TYR A 45 -8.20 3.69 2.72
C TYR A 45 -8.42 4.19 4.13
N ASP A 46 -9.23 3.48 4.90
CA ASP A 46 -9.48 3.77 6.32
C ASP A 46 -8.33 3.31 7.23
N SER A 47 -7.51 2.35 6.79
CA SER A 47 -6.48 1.73 7.63
C SER A 47 -5.45 0.99 6.79
N SER A 48 -4.27 0.79 7.38
CA SER A 48 -3.18 -0.03 6.79
C SER A 48 -3.58 -1.49 6.61
N ASP A 49 -4.48 -2.02 7.45
CA ASP A 49 -5.07 -3.35 7.28
C ASP A 49 -5.80 -3.52 5.94
N THR A 50 -6.54 -2.50 5.49
CA THR A 50 -7.24 -2.53 4.19
C THR A 50 -6.24 -2.59 3.04
N VAL A 51 -5.20 -1.77 3.12
CA VAL A 51 -4.11 -1.76 2.14
C VAL A 51 -3.40 -3.12 2.12
N HIS A 52 -3.10 -3.67 3.29
CA HIS A 52 -2.44 -4.96 3.44
C HIS A 52 -3.29 -6.11 2.88
N ARG A 53 -4.61 -6.10 3.13
CA ARG A 53 -5.53 -7.09 2.53
C ARG A 53 -5.47 -7.05 1.02
N LEU A 54 -5.50 -5.87 0.42
CA LEU A 54 -5.45 -5.72 -1.04
C LEU A 54 -4.09 -6.08 -1.64
N LEU A 55 -2.99 -5.88 -0.91
CA LEU A 55 -1.64 -6.26 -1.34
C LEU A 55 -1.28 -7.73 -1.08
N GLY A 56 -1.91 -8.31 -0.06
CA GLY A 56 -1.67 -9.65 0.47
C GLY A 56 -2.65 -10.70 -0.06
N GLN A 57 -3.72 -10.29 -0.76
CA GLN A 57 -4.49 -11.21 -1.58
C GLN A 57 -3.71 -11.50 -2.86
N PRO A 58 -3.21 -12.73 -3.08
CA PRO A 58 -3.43 -13.32 -4.39
C PRO A 58 -4.96 -13.45 -4.48
N GLU A 59 -5.59 -12.55 -5.22
CA GLU A 59 -6.88 -12.93 -5.79
C GLU A 59 -6.51 -14.05 -6.76
N ASP A 60 -6.61 -15.30 -6.30
CA ASP A 60 -6.81 -16.47 -7.13
C ASP A 60 -8.32 -16.58 -7.36
N PRO A 61 -8.88 -16.04 -8.46
CA PRO A 61 -10.25 -16.29 -8.87
C PRO A 61 -10.35 -17.53 -9.77
N HIS A 62 -10.47 -18.73 -9.20
CA HIS A 62 -10.98 -19.94 -9.89
C HIS A 62 -10.91 -21.13 -8.90
N THR A 63 -11.83 -22.09 -8.79
CA THR A 63 -13.15 -22.40 -9.39
C THR A 63 -13.66 -23.61 -8.61
#